data_AF-A0A6G3CR10-F1
#
_entry.id   AF-A0A6G3CR10-F1
#
_cell.length_a   1.000
_cell.length_b   1.000
_cell.length_c   1.000
_cell.angle_alpha   90.00
_cell.angle_beta   90.00
_cell.angle_gamma   90.00
#
_symmetry.space_group_name_H-M   'P 1'
#
loop_
_entity.id
_entity.type
_entity.pdbx_description
1 polymer ?
#
loop_
_entity_poly.entity_id
_entity_poly.type
_entity_poly.pdbx_seq_one_letter_code
_entity_poly.pdbx_strand_id
1 'polypeptide(L)'
;AVTGKEFYVSPFFPVDGGYRMRLPEPGSRLDLSVHLEREGARPFTATVRGARRPATSRELVRLALRHPLSTVLVSAAIRLHGIRLYLRGLPVQPRPPHRTQEGMQ
;
A
#
# COMPACT_ATOMS: atom_id res chain seq x y z
N ALA A 1 3.30 -8.00 -13.53
CA ALA A 1 1.99 -8.66 -13.40
C ALA A 1 0.88 -7.63 -13.58
N VAL A 2 -0.27 -8.04 -14.12
CA VAL A 2 -1.50 -7.22 -14.18
C VAL A 2 -2.61 -8.01 -13.51
N THR A 3 -3.39 -7.37 -12.64
CA THR A 3 -4.53 -7.99 -11.97
C THR A 3 -5.66 -6.98 -11.79
N GLY A 4 -6.91 -7.45 -11.66
CA GLY A 4 -8.05 -6.59 -11.35
C GLY A 4 -7.94 -5.97 -9.96
N LYS A 5 -8.48 -4.75 -9.78
CA LYS A 5 -8.63 -4.18 -8.44
C LYS A 5 -9.85 -4.79 -7.76
N GLU A 6 -9.63 -5.84 -6.98
CA GLU A 6 -10.72 -6.55 -6.27
C GLU A 6 -10.89 -6.09 -4.82
N PHE A 7 -9.90 -5.38 -4.27
CA PHE A 7 -9.92 -4.93 -2.88
C PHE A 7 -10.30 -3.46 -2.71
N TYR A 8 -11.17 -3.22 -1.74
CA TYR A 8 -11.47 -1.89 -1.21
C TYR A 8 -10.41 -1.48 -0.18
N VAL A 9 -9.24 -1.03 -0.66
CA VAL A 9 -8.08 -0.66 0.18
C VAL A 9 -7.92 0.85 0.39
N SER A 10 -8.66 1.67 -0.35
CA SER A 10 -8.66 3.12 -0.21
C SER A 10 -10.10 3.64 -0.29
N PRO A 11 -10.51 4.54 0.62
CA PRO A 11 -11.83 5.12 0.57
C PRO A 11 -12.03 6.09 -0.60
N PHE A 12 -10.96 6.50 -1.28
CA PHE A 12 -11.03 7.49 -2.37
C PHE A 12 -11.05 6.86 -3.77
N PHE A 13 -10.85 5.54 -3.88
CA PHE A 13 -10.80 4.84 -5.16
C PHE A 13 -11.86 3.73 -5.23
N PRO A 14 -12.72 3.73 -6.27
CA PRO A 14 -13.68 2.65 -6.47
C PRO A 14 -12.97 1.31 -6.71
N VAL A 15 -13.70 0.20 -6.53
CA VAL A 15 -13.19 -1.15 -6.80
C VAL A 15 -13.35 -1.46 -8.29
N ASP A 16 -12.60 -0.72 -9.11
CA ASP A 16 -12.58 -0.85 -10.55
C ASP A 16 -11.16 -0.62 -11.13
N GLY A 17 -10.99 -0.92 -12.41
CA GLY A 17 -9.70 -0.85 -13.09
C GLY A 17 -8.77 -2.01 -12.76
N GLY A 18 -7.48 -1.81 -13.04
CA GLY A 18 -6.45 -2.84 -12.89
C GLY A 18 -5.18 -2.34 -12.25
N TYR A 19 -4.55 -3.19 -11.43
CA TYR A 19 -3.21 -2.95 -10.92
C TYR A 19 -2.17 -3.47 -11.92
N ARG A 20 -1.31 -2.57 -12.40
CA ARG A 20 -0.07 -2.93 -13.07
C ARG A 20 1.06 -2.91 -12.05
N MET A 21 1.64 -4.08 -11.81
CA MET A 21 2.64 -4.29 -10.77
C MET A 21 3.98 -4.71 -11.38
N ARG A 22 5.04 -4.02 -10.96
CA ARG A 22 6.43 -4.42 -11.20
C ARG A 22 7.01 -4.90 -9.87
N LEU A 23 7.22 -6.20 -9.76
CA LEU A 23 7.65 -6.88 -8.53
C LEU A 23 8.84 -7.80 -8.87
N PRO A 24 10.04 -7.26 -9.12
CA PRO A 24 11.21 -8.08 -9.39
C PRO A 24 11.61 -8.92 -8.17
N GLU A 25 12.32 -10.01 -8.40
CA GLU A 25 12.96 -10.75 -7.32
C GLU A 25 13.91 -9.84 -6.53
N PRO A 26 13.84 -9.83 -5.19
CA PRO A 26 14.61 -8.92 -4.36
C PRO A 26 16.11 -9.28 -4.39
N GLY A 27 16.93 -8.37 -4.93
CA GLY A 27 18.39 -8.48 -4.94
C GLY A 27 19.06 -7.68 -3.82
N SER A 28 20.18 -7.04 -4.12
CA SER A 28 20.82 -6.06 -3.21
C SER A 28 19.97 -4.79 -3.02
N ARG A 29 19.09 -4.52 -3.99
CA ARG A 29 18.11 -3.43 -3.96
C ARG A 29 16.72 -3.98 -4.21
N LEU A 30 15.74 -3.31 -3.60
CA LEU A 30 14.32 -3.51 -3.82
C LEU A 30 13.77 -2.29 -4.56
N ASP A 31 13.02 -2.52 -5.64
CA ASP A 31 12.24 -1.50 -6.35
C ASP A 31 10.92 -2.11 -6.81
N LEU A 32 9.87 -1.87 -6.03
CA LEU A 32 8.51 -2.32 -6.30
C LEU A 32 7.68 -1.14 -6.77
N SER A 33 6.86 -1.34 -7.80
CA SER A 33 5.84 -0.38 -8.18
C SER A 33 4.49 -1.03 -8.40
N VAL A 34 3.44 -0.34 -7.96
CA VAL A 34 2.03 -0.69 -8.18
C VAL A 34 1.32 0.54 -8.71
N HIS A 35 0.80 0.43 -9.92
CA HIS A 35 0.01 1.48 -10.56
C HIS A 35 -1.44 1.04 -10.65
N LEU A 36 -2.38 1.89 -10.24
CA LEU A 36 -3.79 1.71 -10.57
C LEU A 36 -4.03 2.36 -11.93
N GLU A 37 -4.49 1.59 -12.90
CA GLU A 37 -4.89 2.07 -14.22
C GLU A 37 -6.41 2.01 -14.36
N ARG A 38 -7.02 3.13 -14.73
CA ARG A 38 -8.47 3.30 -14.87
C ARG A 38 -8.76 4.28 -16.00
N GLU A 39 -9.60 3.90 -16.96
CA GLU A 39 -10.07 4.78 -18.05
C GLU A 39 -8.93 5.49 -18.80
N GLY A 40 -7.80 4.79 -19.03
CA GLY A 40 -6.61 5.36 -19.69
C GLY A 40 -5.76 6.29 -18.80
N ALA A 41 -6.17 6.55 -17.57
CA ALA A 41 -5.43 7.33 -16.58
C ALA A 41 -4.69 6.44 -15.56
N ARG A 42 -3.73 7.04 -14.86
CA ARG A 42 -2.99 6.43 -13.74
C ARG A 42 -3.25 7.20 -12.43
N PRO A 43 -4.46 7.08 -11.84
CA PRO A 43 -4.86 7.85 -10.67
C PRO A 43 -4.02 7.56 -9.41
N PHE A 44 -3.33 6.41 -9.36
CA PHE A 44 -2.53 6.04 -8.19
C PHE A 44 -1.25 5.32 -8.58
N THR A 45 -0.15 5.67 -7.90
CA THR A 45 1.14 5.00 -8.00
C THR A 45 1.72 4.85 -6.60
N ALA A 46 1.99 3.61 -6.20
CA ALA A 46 2.75 3.29 -5.00
C ALA A 46 4.10 2.71 -5.41
N THR A 47 5.16 3.17 -4.75
CA THR A 47 6.51 2.64 -4.96
C THR A 47 7.18 2.36 -3.63
N VAL A 48 7.86 1.22 -3.53
CA VAL A 48 8.71 0.89 -2.39
C VAL A 48 10.12 0.67 -2.89
N ARG A 49 11.06 1.42 -2.35
CA ARG A 49 12.49 1.32 -2.67
C ARG A 49 13.30 1.10 -1.42
N GLY A 50 14.32 0.26 -1.49
CA GLY A 50 15.17 -0.03 -0.35
C GLY A 50 16.47 -0.74 -0.73
N ALA A 51 17.43 -0.71 0.18
CA ALA A 51 18.64 -1.53 0.10
C ALA A 51 18.50 -2.71 1.06
N ARG A 52 18.90 -3.90 0.60
CA ARG A 52 18.89 -5.11 1.42
C ARG A 52 19.89 -4.95 2.57
N ARG A 53 19.46 -5.33 3.78
CA ARG A 53 20.34 -5.49 4.94
C ARG A 53 20.19 -6.90 5.51
N PRO A 54 21.26 -7.52 6.02
CA PRO A 54 21.17 -8.82 6.68
C PRO A 54 20.23 -8.76 7.90
N ALA A 55 19.32 -9.73 8.02
CA ALA A 55 18.38 -9.85 9.14
C ALA A 55 19.03 -10.56 10.34
N THR A 56 20.18 -10.08 10.80
CA THR A 56 20.82 -10.63 12.01
C THR A 56 20.10 -10.13 13.26
N SER A 57 20.17 -10.89 14.36
CA SER A 57 19.56 -10.51 15.64
C SER A 57 19.97 -9.10 16.10
N ARG A 58 21.25 -8.73 15.89
CA ARG A 58 21.76 -7.40 16.22
C ARG A 58 21.08 -6.28 15.42
N GLU A 59 20.93 -6.48 14.11
CA GLU A 59 20.28 -5.49 13.24
C GLU A 59 18.78 -5.41 13.51
N LEU A 60 18.11 -6.52 13.82
CA LEU A 60 16.70 -6.53 14.20
C LEU A 60 16.45 -5.79 15.52
N VAL A 61 17.24 -6.05 16.56
CA VAL A 61 17.14 -5.33 17.85
C VAL A 61 17.43 -3.85 17.65
N ARG A 62 18.48 -3.50 16.87
CA ARG A 62 18.80 -2.11 16.53
C ARG A 62 17.63 -1.43 15.81
N LEU A 63 16.96 -2.12 14.88
CA LEU A 63 15.82 -1.57 14.14
C LEU A 63 14.62 -1.35 15.06
N ALA A 64 14.32 -2.30 15.94
CA ALA A 64 13.25 -2.19 16.92
C ALA A 64 13.47 -1.00 17.87
N LEU A 65 14.70 -0.83 18.37
CA LEU A 65 15.06 0.29 19.24
C LEU A 65 15.06 1.64 18.52
N ARG A 66 15.34 1.67 17.21
CA ARG A 66 15.26 2.89 16.39
C ARG A 66 13.83 3.30 16.05
N HIS A 67 12.90 2.35 16.03
CA HIS A 67 11.51 2.59 15.63
C HIS A 67 10.49 1.94 16.59
N PRO A 68 10.57 2.24 17.90
CA PRO A 68 9.75 1.56 18.92
C PRO A 68 8.25 1.81 18.75
N LEU A 69 7.87 2.92 18.12
CA LEU A 69 6.48 3.31 17.88
C LEU A 69 6.14 3.35 16.38
N SER A 70 6.86 2.58 15.55
CA SER A 70 6.63 2.55 14.08
C SER A 70 5.17 2.33 13.72
N THR A 71 4.50 1.35 14.32
CA THR A 71 3.08 1.05 14.06
C THR A 71 2.17 2.24 14.36
N VAL A 72 2.39 2.93 15.48
CA VAL A 72 1.59 4.09 15.88
C VAL A 72 1.84 5.26 14.93
N LEU A 73 3.11 5.54 14.61
CA LEU A 73 3.48 6.62 13.71
C LEU A 73 2.94 6.41 12.29
N VAL A 74 3.08 5.20 11.74
CA VAL A 74 2.53 4.84 10.43
C VAL A 74 1.00 4.95 10.44
N SER A 75 0.36 4.43 11.48
CA SER A 75 -1.09 4.52 11.67
C SER A 75 -1.60 5.96 11.73
N ALA A 76 -0.90 6.83 12.45
CA ALA A 76 -1.24 8.25 12.55
C ALA A 76 -1.01 8.96 11.21
N ALA A 77 0.12 8.70 10.54
CA ALA A 77 0.43 9.28 9.24
C ALA A 77 -0.61 8.92 8.17
N ILE A 78 -1.08 7.66 8.14
CA ILE A 78 -2.15 7.20 7.23
C ILE A 78 -3.44 7.99 7.50
N ARG A 79 -3.84 8.12 8.77
CA ARG A 79 -5.06 8.85 9.17
C ARG A 79 -4.97 10.34 8.80
N LEU A 80 -3.88 10.99 9.15
CA LEU A 80 -3.64 12.40 8.83
C LEU A 80 -3.64 12.65 7.32
N HIS A 81 -3.01 11.76 6.55
CA HIS A 81 -3.02 11.85 5.09
C HIS A 81 -4.44 11.67 4.52
N GLY A 82 -5.20 10.70 5.03
CA GLY A 82 -6.60 10.49 4.65
C GLY A 82 -7.48 11.69 4.96
N ILE A 83 -7.38 12.26 6.17
CA ILE A 83 -8.09 13.48 6.56
C ILE A 83 -7.71 14.64 5.64
N ARG A 84 -6.42 14.81 5.34
CA ARG A 84 -5.96 15.86 4.43
C ARG A 84 -6.52 15.71 3.02
N LEU A 85 -6.61 14.49 2.49
CA LEU A 85 -7.22 14.23 1.18
C LEU A 85 -8.72 14.51 1.19
N TYR A 86 -9.42 14.10 2.25
CA TYR A 86 -10.85 14.39 2.43
C TYR A 86 -11.12 15.90 2.50
N LEU A 87 -10.33 16.64 3.29
CA LEU A 87 -10.43 18.10 3.37
C LEU A 87 -10.07 18.82 2.06
N ARG A 88 -9.33 18.16 1.16
CA ARG A 88 -9.07 18.64 -0.21
C ARG A 88 -10.18 18.31 -1.20
N GLY A 89 -11.30 17.72 -0.74
CA GLY A 89 -12.48 17.46 -1.55
C GLY A 89 -12.44 16.12 -2.30
N LEU A 90 -11.55 15.19 -1.95
CA LEU A 90 -11.61 13.85 -2.56
C LEU A 90 -12.85 13.11 -2.04
N PRO A 91 -13.76 12.67 -2.92
CA PRO A 91 -14.99 12.00 -2.51
C PRO A 91 -14.69 10.62 -1.93
N VAL A 92 -15.41 10.28 -0.85
CA VAL A 92 -15.38 8.93 -0.29
C VAL A 92 -16.32 8.04 -1.11
N GLN A 93 -15.78 6.95 -1.61
CA GLN A 93 -16.51 5.96 -2.39
C GLN A 93 -17.25 5.00 -1.45
N PRO A 94 -18.47 4.55 -1.79
CA PRO A 94 -19.15 3.53 -1.00
C PRO A 94 -18.36 2.22 -0.97
N ARG A 95 -18.24 1.61 0.21
CA ARG A 95 -17.59 0.31 0.36
C ARG A 95 -18.53 -0.78 -0.17
N PRO A 96 -18.14 -1.56 -1.20
CA PRO A 96 -18.98 -2.64 -1.69
C PRO A 96 -19.07 -3.78 -0.66
N PRO A 97 -20.16 -4.58 -0.69
CA PRO A 97 -20.27 -5.76 0.14
C PRO A 97 -19.11 -6.72 -0.16
N HIS A 98 -18.40 -7.13 0.89
CA HIS A 98 -17.24 -8.02 0.78
C HIS A 98 -17.71 -9.47 0.64
N ARG A 99 -17.26 -10.17 -0.41
CA ARG A 99 -17.27 -11.64 -0.44
C ARG A 99 -16.12 -12.15 0.44
N THR A 100 -16.43 -12.88 1.51
CA THR A 100 -15.45 -13.51 2.41
C THR A 100 -14.31 -14.14 1.60
N GLN A 101 -13.07 -13.75 1.91
CA GLN A 101 -11.90 -14.29 1.21
C GLN A 101 -11.85 -15.80 1.37
N GLU A 102 -11.54 -16.53 0.29
CA GLU A 102 -11.57 -17.99 0.25
C GLU A 102 -10.66 -18.65 1.31
N GLY A 103 -9.58 -17.98 1.72
CA GLY A 103 -8.69 -18.47 2.79
C GLY A 103 -9.15 -18.18 4.23
N MET A 104 -10.31 -17.54 4.41
CA MET A 104 -10.97 -17.33 5.70
C MET A 104 -12.31 -18.09 5.81
N GLN A 105 -12.62 -18.93 4.81
CA GLN A 105 -13.72 -19.89 4.87
C GLN A 105 -13.24 -21.24 5.37
#